data_AF-A0A7Y2K828-F1
#
_entry.id   AF-A0A7Y2K828-F1
#
_cell.length_a   1.000
_cell.length_b   1.000
_cell.length_c   1.000
_cell.angle_alpha   90.00
_cell.angle_beta   90.00
_cell.angle_gamma   90.00
#
_symmetry.space_group_name_H-M   'P 1'
#
loop_
_entity.id
_entity.type
_entity.pdbx_description
1 polymer ?
#
loop_
_entity_poly.entity_id
_entity_poly.type
_entity_poly.pdbx_seq_one_letter_code
_entity_poly.pdbx_strand_id
1 'polypeptide(L)'
;TIPAIDINNFVEPNADLLKTGKNIFVTMCASCHGEDGKGNGPGAVALNPLPRNFENEEGWKNGITLSGIYTTLQEGIPGTGMISYEILTPKDKFSLIHYIRSEFISNPTKVSPDELAALDQLYNLSAGTDIPAQIPVADAIQIVVQENQSQIEKVKTALTNIQNSSSEGAILFCKVTDDEFIALSGLVVDKDWNDENSFKKLITRNLNSNGFNGKIIRINDNEWSMLFSFLKNNI
;
A
#
# COMPACT_ATOMS: atom_id res chain seq x y z
N THR A 1 -8.29 -13.54 7.66
CA THR A 1 -8.81 -14.72 6.93
C THR A 1 -10.14 -14.37 6.30
N ILE A 2 -10.43 -14.84 5.09
CA ILE A 2 -11.78 -14.81 4.51
C ILE A 2 -12.43 -16.14 4.89
N PRO A 3 -13.54 -16.14 5.65
CA PRO A 3 -14.15 -17.38 6.11
C PRO A 3 -14.70 -18.19 4.93
N ALA A 4 -14.60 -19.51 5.04
CA ALA A 4 -15.29 -20.44 4.16
C ALA A 4 -16.80 -20.13 4.13
N ILE A 5 -17.39 -20.14 2.93
CA ILE A 5 -18.83 -20.01 2.75
C ILE A 5 -19.40 -21.22 2.02
N ASP A 6 -20.59 -21.68 2.43
CA ASP A 6 -21.36 -22.61 1.61
C ASP A 6 -22.05 -21.83 0.49
N ILE A 7 -21.40 -21.84 -0.68
CA ILE A 7 -21.83 -21.15 -1.89
C ILE A 7 -23.23 -21.56 -2.35
N ASN A 8 -23.70 -22.77 -2.00
CA ASN A 8 -25.02 -23.26 -2.40
C ASN A 8 -26.16 -22.45 -1.76
N ASN A 9 -25.91 -21.84 -0.60
CA ASN A 9 -26.88 -20.98 0.08
C ASN A 9 -27.08 -19.63 -0.60
N PHE A 10 -26.25 -19.29 -1.59
CA PHE A 10 -26.25 -18.00 -2.27
C PHE A 10 -26.49 -18.12 -3.78
N VAL A 11 -26.93 -19.28 -4.26
CA VAL A 11 -27.19 -19.51 -5.69
C VAL A 11 -28.44 -18.78 -6.16
N GLU A 12 -29.49 -18.81 -5.34
CA GLU A 12 -30.77 -18.18 -5.65
C GLU A 12 -30.92 -16.85 -4.91
N PRO A 13 -31.50 -15.81 -5.56
CA PRO A 13 -31.77 -14.55 -4.89
C PRO A 13 -32.85 -14.75 -3.80
N ASN A 14 -32.69 -14.03 -2.70
CA ASN A 14 -33.71 -13.91 -1.66
C ASN A 14 -33.78 -12.47 -1.13
N ALA A 15 -34.79 -12.16 -0.33
CA ALA A 15 -35.04 -10.79 0.14
C ALA A 15 -33.85 -10.18 0.89
N ASP A 16 -33.14 -10.96 1.70
CA ASP A 16 -31.99 -10.49 2.47
C ASP A 16 -30.77 -10.21 1.58
N LEU A 17 -30.51 -11.06 0.59
CA LEU A 17 -29.46 -10.85 -0.41
C LEU A 17 -29.75 -9.61 -1.26
N LEU A 18 -30.98 -9.44 -1.73
CA LEU A 18 -31.38 -8.28 -2.53
C LEU A 18 -31.28 -6.98 -1.73
N LYS A 19 -31.73 -6.97 -0.47
CA LYS A 19 -31.61 -5.81 0.42
C LYS A 19 -30.16 -5.44 0.69
N THR A 20 -29.31 -6.43 0.95
CA THR A 20 -27.87 -6.23 1.20
C THR A 20 -27.18 -5.71 -0.06
N GLY A 21 -27.46 -6.34 -1.21
CA GLY A 21 -26.92 -5.92 -2.51
C GLY A 21 -27.31 -4.49 -2.89
N LYS A 22 -28.57 -4.10 -2.65
CA LYS A 22 -29.03 -2.72 -2.85
C LYS A 22 -28.23 -1.71 -2.04
N ASN A 23 -28.04 -1.98 -0.75
CA ASN A 23 -27.30 -1.08 0.13
C ASN A 23 -25.84 -0.91 -0.32
N ILE A 24 -25.20 -2.02 -0.70
CA ILE A 24 -23.83 -1.99 -1.23
C ILE A 24 -23.79 -1.20 -2.54
N PHE A 25 -24.73 -1.44 -3.46
CA PHE A 25 -24.78 -0.77 -4.75
C PHE A 25 -24.91 0.75 -4.60
N VAL A 26 -25.84 1.21 -3.77
CA VAL A 26 -26.05 2.64 -3.51
C VAL A 26 -24.79 3.27 -2.91
N THR A 27 -24.12 2.57 -2.00
CA THR A 27 -22.97 3.11 -1.27
C THR A 27 -21.69 3.13 -2.11
N MET A 28 -21.48 2.11 -2.95
CA MET A 28 -20.18 1.87 -3.59
C MET A 28 -20.20 1.94 -5.12
N CYS A 29 -21.36 1.77 -5.77
CA CYS A 29 -21.45 1.61 -7.22
C CYS A 29 -22.19 2.77 -7.90
N ALA A 30 -23.24 3.31 -7.27
CA ALA A 30 -24.15 4.29 -7.88
C ALA A 30 -23.46 5.63 -8.24
N SER A 31 -22.39 6.01 -7.53
CA SER A 31 -21.62 7.21 -7.85
C SER A 31 -21.03 7.18 -9.27
N CYS A 32 -20.67 6.00 -9.77
CA CYS A 32 -20.16 5.80 -11.13
C CYS A 32 -21.23 5.23 -12.06
N HIS A 33 -21.96 4.20 -11.63
CA HIS A 33 -22.91 3.49 -12.48
C HIS A 33 -24.31 4.12 -12.55
N GLY A 34 -24.61 5.12 -11.70
CA GLY A 34 -25.95 5.68 -11.56
C GLY A 34 -26.85 4.81 -10.69
N GLU A 35 -27.86 5.42 -10.05
CA GLU A 35 -28.88 4.68 -9.30
C GLU A 35 -29.73 3.79 -10.21
N ASP A 36 -29.85 4.15 -11.48
CA ASP A 36 -30.54 3.40 -12.53
C ASP A 36 -29.63 2.40 -13.28
N GLY A 37 -28.35 2.31 -12.90
CA GLY A 37 -27.40 1.36 -13.49
C GLY A 37 -26.96 1.68 -14.92
N LYS A 38 -27.24 2.89 -15.43
CA LYS A 38 -26.99 3.25 -16.84
C LYS A 38 -25.60 3.81 -17.15
N GLY A 39 -24.70 3.79 -16.18
CA GLY A 39 -23.35 4.32 -16.34
C GLY A 39 -23.29 5.85 -16.35
N ASN A 40 -24.32 6.50 -15.80
CA ASN A 40 -24.54 7.96 -15.82
C ASN A 40 -24.38 8.61 -14.43
N GLY A 41 -23.72 7.92 -13.49
CA GLY A 41 -23.49 8.46 -12.15
C GLY A 41 -22.68 9.77 -12.18
N PRO A 42 -22.75 10.60 -11.13
CA PRO A 42 -22.04 11.89 -11.09
C PRO A 42 -20.52 11.76 -11.29
N GLY A 43 -19.92 10.63 -10.93
CA GLY A 43 -18.50 10.33 -11.16
C GLY A 43 -18.17 9.84 -12.57
N ALA A 44 -19.17 9.44 -13.37
CA ALA A 44 -18.95 8.87 -14.71
C ALA A 44 -18.23 9.82 -15.66
N VAL A 45 -18.48 11.13 -15.55
CA VAL A 45 -17.90 12.17 -16.42
C VAL A 45 -16.37 12.26 -16.34
N ALA A 46 -15.77 11.74 -15.26
CA ALA A 46 -14.32 11.76 -15.05
C ALA A 46 -13.64 10.45 -15.49
N LEU A 47 -14.38 9.48 -16.04
CA LEU A 47 -13.89 8.15 -16.36
C LEU A 47 -13.83 7.91 -17.87
N ASN A 48 -12.73 7.32 -18.33
CA ASN A 48 -12.57 6.82 -19.69
C ASN A 48 -11.93 5.42 -19.65
N PRO A 49 -12.63 4.36 -20.10
CA PRO A 49 -13.98 4.38 -20.68
C PRO A 49 -15.07 4.75 -19.66
N LEU A 50 -16.24 5.15 -20.17
CA LEU A 50 -17.42 5.39 -19.33
C LEU A 50 -17.82 4.10 -18.57
N PRO A 51 -18.42 4.23 -17.37
CA PRO A 51 -18.97 3.10 -16.65
C PRO A 51 -20.01 2.33 -17.47
N ARG A 52 -20.11 1.03 -17.22
CA ARG A 52 -21.05 0.14 -17.92
C ARG A 52 -22.51 0.56 -17.63
N ASN A 53 -23.29 0.67 -18.70
CA ASN A 53 -24.75 0.58 -18.65
C ASN A 53 -25.16 -0.90 -18.54
N PHE A 54 -25.72 -1.30 -17.40
CA PHE A 54 -26.08 -2.68 -17.11
C PHE A 54 -27.28 -3.20 -17.90
N GLU A 55 -28.14 -2.32 -18.42
CA GLU A 55 -29.27 -2.69 -19.28
C GLU A 55 -28.83 -3.15 -20.68
N ASN A 56 -27.59 -2.82 -21.08
CA ASN A 56 -27.03 -3.29 -22.34
C ASN A 56 -26.28 -4.61 -22.13
N GLU A 57 -26.83 -5.70 -22.67
CA GLU A 57 -26.24 -7.04 -22.59
C GLU A 57 -24.92 -7.15 -23.37
N GLU A 58 -24.68 -6.29 -24.36
CA GLU A 58 -23.43 -6.27 -25.14
C GLU A 58 -22.32 -5.48 -24.44
N GLY A 59 -21.09 -6.02 -24.51
CA GLY A 59 -19.88 -5.35 -24.04
C GLY A 59 -19.54 -5.54 -22.56
N TRP A 60 -20.23 -6.42 -21.84
CA TRP A 60 -19.78 -6.91 -20.53
C TRP A 60 -18.43 -7.62 -20.68
N LYS A 61 -17.40 -7.12 -19.99
CA LYS A 61 -16.02 -7.62 -20.14
C LYS A 61 -15.90 -9.11 -19.82
N ASN A 62 -16.57 -9.54 -18.75
CA ASN A 62 -16.57 -10.92 -18.26
C ASN A 62 -17.95 -11.58 -18.39
N GLY A 63 -18.89 -10.96 -19.12
CA GLY A 63 -20.27 -11.44 -19.27
C GLY A 63 -21.23 -11.04 -18.14
N ILE A 64 -22.51 -11.35 -18.34
CA ILE A 64 -23.64 -11.04 -17.43
C ILE A 64 -23.94 -12.15 -16.41
N THR A 65 -23.18 -13.26 -16.46
CA THR A 65 -23.40 -14.41 -15.60
C THR A 65 -22.94 -14.11 -14.17
N LEU A 66 -23.36 -14.95 -13.21
CA LEU A 66 -22.97 -14.76 -11.82
C LEU A 66 -21.45 -14.77 -11.67
N SER A 67 -20.76 -15.74 -12.28
CA SER A 67 -19.30 -15.84 -12.23
C SER A 67 -18.63 -14.65 -12.92
N GLY A 68 -19.16 -14.19 -14.06
CA GLY A 68 -18.62 -13.05 -14.79
C GLY A 68 -18.63 -11.76 -13.99
N ILE A 69 -19.75 -11.48 -13.32
CA ILE A 69 -19.87 -10.30 -12.46
C ILE A 69 -19.00 -10.49 -11.21
N TYR A 70 -18.94 -11.70 -10.64
CA TYR A 70 -18.05 -12.00 -9.50
C TYR A 70 -16.59 -11.74 -9.83
N THR A 71 -16.09 -12.23 -10.97
CA THR A 71 -14.73 -11.98 -11.47
C THR A 71 -14.48 -10.49 -11.62
N THR A 72 -15.44 -9.74 -12.17
CA THR A 72 -15.32 -8.28 -12.31
C THR A 72 -15.21 -7.58 -10.96
N LEU A 73 -15.98 -8.00 -9.94
CA LEU A 73 -15.89 -7.45 -8.59
C LEU A 73 -14.60 -7.86 -7.86
N GLN A 74 -14.07 -9.05 -8.16
CA GLN A 74 -12.89 -9.59 -7.52
C GLN A 74 -11.58 -9.01 -8.10
N GLU A 75 -11.53 -8.73 -9.40
CA GLU A 75 -10.31 -8.34 -10.10
C GLU A 75 -10.33 -6.88 -10.55
N GLY A 76 -11.52 -6.27 -10.62
CA GLY A 76 -11.71 -5.01 -11.34
C GLY A 76 -11.52 -5.19 -12.85
N ILE A 77 -11.38 -4.08 -13.56
CA ILE A 77 -11.03 -4.07 -14.99
C ILE A 77 -9.79 -3.18 -15.18
N PRO A 78 -8.60 -3.79 -15.34
CA PRO A 78 -7.35 -3.05 -15.51
C PRO A 78 -7.41 -2.01 -16.65
N GLY A 79 -6.88 -0.83 -16.39
CA GLY A 79 -6.90 0.29 -17.34
C GLY A 79 -8.23 1.06 -17.41
N THR A 80 -9.15 0.81 -16.48
CA THR A 80 -10.43 1.54 -16.36
C THR A 80 -10.65 2.05 -14.94
N GLY A 81 -11.74 2.80 -14.72
CA GLY A 81 -12.16 3.22 -13.37
C GLY A 81 -12.75 2.11 -12.49
N MET A 82 -12.96 0.90 -13.03
CA MET A 82 -13.53 -0.22 -12.27
C MET A 82 -12.43 -0.91 -11.45
N ILE A 83 -12.29 -0.51 -10.18
CA ILE A 83 -11.35 -1.12 -9.24
C ILE A 83 -11.81 -2.51 -8.77
N SER A 84 -10.90 -3.25 -8.14
CA SER A 84 -11.26 -4.45 -7.38
C SER A 84 -11.96 -4.07 -6.07
N TYR A 85 -12.98 -4.84 -5.71
CA TYR A 85 -13.75 -4.72 -4.47
C TYR A 85 -13.38 -5.85 -3.49
N GLU A 86 -12.09 -6.05 -3.25
CA GLU A 86 -11.54 -7.01 -2.28
C GLU A 86 -12.06 -6.80 -0.84
N ILE A 87 -12.47 -5.58 -0.51
CA ILE A 87 -13.07 -5.26 0.80
C ILE A 87 -14.42 -5.96 1.04
N LEU A 88 -15.12 -6.36 -0.03
CA LEU A 88 -16.39 -7.08 0.08
C LEU A 88 -16.15 -8.57 0.32
N THR A 89 -16.87 -9.12 1.30
CA THR A 89 -16.87 -10.56 1.54
C THR A 89 -17.49 -11.30 0.34
N PRO A 90 -17.20 -12.60 0.15
CA PRO A 90 -17.86 -13.39 -0.90
C PRO A 90 -19.38 -13.28 -0.86
N LYS A 91 -20.00 -13.37 0.33
CA LYS A 91 -21.44 -13.21 0.53
C LYS A 91 -21.96 -11.84 0.06
N ASP A 92 -21.22 -10.78 0.35
CA ASP A 92 -21.59 -9.42 -0.07
C ASP A 92 -21.50 -9.27 -1.58
N LYS A 93 -20.48 -9.87 -2.21
CA LYS A 93 -20.38 -9.95 -3.68
C LYS A 93 -21.56 -10.70 -4.28
N PHE A 94 -21.92 -11.88 -3.76
CA PHE A 94 -23.14 -12.61 -4.19
C PHE A 94 -24.39 -11.74 -4.05
N SER A 95 -24.56 -11.06 -2.91
CA SER A 95 -25.70 -10.15 -2.66
C SER A 95 -25.77 -9.03 -3.69
N LEU A 96 -24.65 -8.37 -3.97
CA LEU A 96 -24.54 -7.31 -4.96
C LEU A 96 -24.83 -7.81 -6.39
N ILE A 97 -24.30 -8.97 -6.76
CA ILE A 97 -24.53 -9.59 -8.08
C ILE A 97 -26.01 -9.89 -8.27
N HIS A 98 -26.68 -10.46 -7.26
CA HIS A 98 -28.12 -10.73 -7.32
C HIS A 98 -28.94 -9.47 -7.51
N TYR A 99 -28.61 -8.40 -6.78
CA TYR A 99 -29.27 -7.11 -6.96
C TYR A 99 -29.07 -6.54 -8.37
N ILE A 100 -27.84 -6.53 -8.89
CA ILE A 100 -27.54 -6.04 -10.24
C ILE A 100 -28.32 -6.84 -11.29
N ARG A 101 -28.33 -8.16 -11.17
CA ARG A 101 -29.01 -9.06 -12.10
C ARG A 101 -30.53 -8.98 -12.01
N SER A 102 -31.10 -8.68 -10.82
CA SER A 102 -32.55 -8.54 -10.65
C SER A 102 -33.09 -7.20 -11.10
N GLU A 103 -32.34 -6.12 -10.87
CA GLU A 103 -32.83 -4.75 -11.14
C GLU A 103 -32.53 -4.27 -12.56
N PHE A 104 -31.36 -4.60 -13.11
CA PHE A 104 -30.87 -3.96 -14.34
C PHE A 104 -30.78 -4.90 -15.54
N ILE A 105 -30.82 -6.21 -15.33
CA ILE A 105 -30.68 -7.21 -16.40
C ILE A 105 -32.04 -7.85 -16.64
N SER A 106 -32.57 -7.72 -17.86
CA SER A 106 -33.94 -8.15 -18.17
C SER A 106 -34.13 -9.68 -18.12
N ASN A 107 -33.12 -10.44 -18.57
CA ASN A 107 -33.18 -11.91 -18.62
C ASN A 107 -31.88 -12.53 -18.10
N PRO A 108 -31.62 -12.48 -16.79
CA PRO A 108 -30.40 -13.08 -16.24
C PRO A 108 -30.39 -14.59 -16.47
N THR A 109 -29.29 -15.10 -17.01
CA THR A 109 -29.09 -16.56 -17.21
C THR A 109 -29.21 -17.29 -15.89
N LYS A 110 -29.76 -18.52 -15.86
CA LYS A 110 -29.76 -19.31 -14.61
C LYS A 110 -28.32 -19.67 -14.22
N VAL A 111 -28.05 -19.71 -12.92
CA VAL A 111 -26.74 -20.12 -12.40
C VAL A 111 -26.57 -21.62 -12.66
N SER A 112 -25.54 -22.00 -13.41
CA SER A 112 -25.22 -23.41 -13.64
C SER A 112 -24.42 -23.98 -12.46
N PRO A 113 -24.69 -25.22 -12.00
CA PRO A 113 -23.86 -25.89 -11.00
C PRO A 113 -22.37 -25.96 -11.41
N ASP A 114 -22.10 -26.19 -12.70
CA ASP A 114 -20.72 -26.28 -13.22
C ASP A 114 -20.01 -24.93 -13.17
N GLU A 115 -20.73 -23.83 -13.45
CA GLU A 115 -20.22 -22.47 -13.34
C GLU A 115 -19.87 -22.13 -11.89
N LEU A 116 -20.73 -22.52 -10.95
CA LEU A 116 -20.54 -22.28 -9.53
C LEU A 116 -19.35 -23.09 -8.99
N ALA A 117 -19.20 -24.35 -9.39
CA ALA A 117 -18.06 -25.19 -9.01
C ALA A 117 -16.73 -24.63 -9.55
N ALA A 118 -16.71 -24.16 -10.80
CA ALA A 118 -15.53 -23.53 -11.38
C ALA A 118 -15.16 -22.23 -10.65
N LEU A 119 -16.15 -21.41 -10.28
CA LEU A 119 -15.94 -20.18 -9.52
C LEU A 119 -15.38 -20.46 -8.12
N ASP A 120 -15.93 -21.47 -7.44
CA ASP A 120 -15.45 -21.92 -6.14
C ASP A 120 -14.00 -22.39 -6.19
N GLN A 121 -13.66 -23.20 -7.19
CA GLN A 121 -12.29 -23.67 -7.38
C GLN A 121 -11.32 -22.51 -7.67
N LEU A 122 -11.75 -21.53 -8.47
CA LEU A 122 -10.91 -20.40 -8.86
C LEU A 122 -10.57 -19.47 -7.70
N TYR A 123 -11.56 -19.20 -6.81
CA TYR A 123 -11.42 -18.23 -5.72
C TYR A 123 -11.41 -18.85 -4.32
N ASN A 124 -11.42 -20.18 -4.22
CA ASN A 124 -11.36 -20.96 -2.98
C ASN A 124 -12.46 -20.58 -1.96
N LEU A 125 -13.69 -20.37 -2.43
CA LEU A 125 -14.78 -19.76 -1.65
C LEU A 125 -15.28 -20.66 -0.50
N SER A 126 -15.39 -21.96 -0.76
CA SER A 126 -15.88 -22.99 0.17
C SER A 126 -14.81 -23.47 1.15
N ALA A 127 -13.54 -23.36 0.79
CA ALA A 127 -12.42 -23.66 1.68
C ALA A 127 -12.00 -22.43 2.51
N GLY A 128 -12.32 -21.22 2.05
CA GLY A 128 -11.85 -19.97 2.65
C GLY A 128 -10.39 -19.68 2.28
N THR A 129 -9.95 -18.45 2.55
CA THR A 129 -8.58 -18.04 2.20
C THR A 129 -7.89 -17.41 3.41
N ASP A 130 -6.73 -17.96 3.75
CA ASP A 130 -5.82 -17.33 4.70
C ASP A 130 -5.12 -16.16 4.02
N ILE A 131 -5.64 -14.95 4.26
CA ILE A 131 -4.88 -13.73 3.97
C ILE A 131 -3.68 -13.75 4.94
N PRO A 132 -2.43 -13.69 4.44
CA PRO A 132 -1.26 -13.60 5.30
C PRO A 132 -1.45 -12.48 6.32
N ALA A 133 -1.04 -12.70 7.57
CA ALA A 133 -1.16 -11.68 8.59
C ALA A 133 -0.47 -10.38 8.10
N GLN A 134 -1.26 -9.34 7.86
CA GLN A 134 -0.72 -8.00 7.64
C GLN A 134 -0.35 -7.47 9.02
N ILE A 135 0.94 -7.23 9.24
CA ILE A 135 1.38 -6.51 10.43
C ILE A 135 0.79 -5.09 10.32
N PRO A 136 -0.01 -4.63 11.30
CA PRO A 136 -0.46 -3.25 11.33
C PRO A 136 0.73 -2.30 11.14
N VAL A 137 0.56 -1.23 10.37
CA VAL A 137 1.66 -0.29 10.09
C VAL A 137 2.32 0.21 11.39
N ALA A 138 1.53 0.42 12.44
CA ALA A 138 2.03 0.79 13.76
C ALA A 138 3.00 -0.26 14.37
N ASP A 139 2.67 -1.55 14.23
CA ASP A 139 3.49 -2.64 14.75
C ASP A 139 4.75 -2.84 13.90
N ALA A 140 4.64 -2.64 12.57
CA ALA A 140 5.79 -2.68 11.67
C ALA A 140 6.81 -1.59 12.02
N ILE A 141 6.36 -0.38 12.34
CA ILE A 141 7.22 0.70 12.82
C ILE A 141 7.94 0.29 14.11
N GLN A 142 7.23 -0.33 15.06
CA GLN A 142 7.83 -0.79 16.31
C GLN A 142 8.92 -1.84 16.09
N ILE A 143 8.68 -2.80 15.20
CA ILE A 143 9.67 -3.83 14.86
C ILE A 143 10.92 -3.18 14.27
N VAL A 144 10.78 -2.27 13.31
CA VAL A 144 11.92 -1.56 12.70
C VAL A 144 12.73 -0.80 13.75
N VAL A 145 12.06 -0.15 14.72
CA VAL A 145 12.74 0.55 15.83
C VAL A 145 13.48 -0.45 16.73
N GLN A 146 12.86 -1.58 17.08
CA GLN A 146 13.47 -2.60 17.93
C GLN A 146 14.71 -3.23 17.27
N GLU A 147 14.63 -3.57 15.98
CA GLU A 147 15.76 -4.11 15.21
C GLU A 147 16.96 -3.16 15.17
N ASN A 148 16.69 -1.85 15.15
CA ASN A 148 17.71 -0.81 15.06
C ASN A 148 18.09 -0.20 16.42
N GLN A 149 17.56 -0.69 17.53
CA GLN A 149 17.72 -0.08 18.85
C GLN A 149 19.19 0.06 19.27
N SER A 150 20.01 -0.95 18.99
CA SER A 150 21.46 -0.91 19.27
C SER A 150 22.18 0.22 18.52
N GLN A 151 21.81 0.47 17.26
CA GLN A 151 22.42 1.55 16.47
C GLN A 151 21.92 2.92 16.95
N ILE A 152 20.63 3.03 17.28
CA ILE A 152 20.03 4.25 17.84
C ILE A 152 20.75 4.67 19.13
N GLU A 153 21.01 3.73 20.05
CA GLU A 153 21.70 4.04 21.30
C GLU A 153 23.17 4.44 21.10
N LYS A 154 23.86 3.86 20.10
CA LYS A 154 25.21 4.32 19.71
C LYS A 154 25.19 5.75 19.20
N VAL A 155 24.26 6.10 18.31
CA VAL A 155 24.11 7.46 17.78
C VAL A 155 23.85 8.44 18.91
N LYS A 156 22.93 8.13 19.84
CA LYS A 156 22.63 8.99 21.00
C LYS A 156 23.84 9.19 21.90
N THR A 157 24.61 8.14 22.15
CA THR A 157 25.83 8.20 22.96
C THR A 157 26.87 9.08 22.30
N ALA A 158 27.14 8.86 21.01
CA ALA A 158 28.07 9.67 20.23
C ALA A 158 27.65 11.15 20.21
N LEU A 159 26.36 11.42 19.95
CA LEU A 159 25.80 12.77 19.92
C LEU A 159 26.01 13.49 21.26
N THR A 160 25.70 12.82 22.38
CA THR A 160 25.87 13.38 23.72
C THR A 160 27.34 13.69 24.01
N ASN A 161 28.27 12.81 23.63
CA ASN A 161 29.70 13.03 23.81
C ASN A 161 30.21 14.21 22.99
N ILE A 162 29.77 14.32 21.73
CA ILE A 162 30.16 15.39 20.81
C ILE A 162 29.63 16.74 21.29
N GLN A 163 28.35 16.81 21.71
CA GLN A 163 27.74 18.04 22.21
C GLN A 163 28.38 18.56 23.49
N ASN A 164 28.94 17.67 24.33
CA ASN A 164 29.67 18.04 25.54
C ASN A 164 31.17 18.30 25.30
N SER A 165 31.67 18.08 24.08
CA SER A 165 33.08 18.28 23.73
C SER A 165 33.33 19.72 23.27
N SER A 166 34.43 20.29 23.74
CA SER A 166 34.97 21.57 23.24
C SER A 166 36.15 21.40 22.27
N SER A 167 36.35 20.19 21.75
CA SER A 167 37.42 19.92 20.78
C SER A 167 37.18 20.62 19.44
N GLU A 168 38.26 20.95 18.72
CA GLU A 168 38.16 21.55 17.39
C GLU A 168 37.36 20.68 16.41
N GLY A 169 37.50 19.35 16.51
CA GLY A 169 36.73 18.39 15.70
C GLY A 169 35.22 18.41 16.00
N ALA A 170 34.82 18.57 17.26
CA ALA A 170 33.41 18.71 17.64
C ALA A 170 32.82 20.00 17.10
N ILE A 171 33.55 21.12 17.26
CA ILE A 171 33.16 22.43 16.74
C ILE A 171 33.03 22.39 15.21
N LEU A 172 33.98 21.74 14.54
CA LEU A 172 33.97 21.59 13.09
C LEU A 172 32.77 20.74 12.64
N PHE A 173 32.50 19.61 13.30
CA PHE A 173 31.36 18.75 13.00
C PHE A 173 30.05 19.53 13.09
N CYS A 174 29.76 20.17 14.23
CA CYS A 174 28.53 20.95 14.40
C CYS A 174 28.43 22.11 13.39
N LYS A 175 29.56 22.67 12.94
CA LYS A 175 29.57 23.73 11.92
C LYS A 175 29.16 23.23 10.54
N VAL A 176 29.49 21.98 10.20
CA VAL A 176 29.28 21.37 8.87
C VAL A 176 28.05 20.45 8.80
N THR A 177 27.27 20.36 9.86
CA THR A 177 25.99 19.64 9.91
C THR A 177 24.81 20.58 10.13
N ASP A 178 23.66 20.23 9.56
CA ASP A 178 22.37 20.83 9.91
C ASP A 178 21.54 19.91 10.82
N ASP A 179 21.80 18.60 10.76
CA ASP A 179 21.22 17.59 11.66
C ASP A 179 22.30 16.58 12.05
N GLU A 180 22.85 16.74 13.26
CA GLU A 180 23.89 15.87 13.80
C GLU A 180 23.41 14.43 13.99
N PHE A 181 22.13 14.22 14.32
CA PHE A 181 21.60 12.88 14.55
C PHE A 181 21.53 12.10 13.25
N ILE A 182 21.06 12.71 12.15
CA ILE A 182 21.04 12.09 10.82
C ILE A 182 22.47 11.84 10.32
N ALA A 183 23.37 12.81 10.50
CA ALA A 183 24.78 12.67 10.11
C ALA A 183 25.46 11.48 10.80
N LEU A 184 25.31 11.39 12.12
CA LEU A 184 25.82 10.26 12.90
C LEU A 184 25.13 8.94 12.55
N SER A 185 23.81 8.96 12.33
CA SER A 185 23.07 7.75 11.94
C SER A 185 23.60 7.14 10.66
N GLY A 186 23.86 7.96 9.63
CA GLY A 186 24.47 7.50 8.38
C GLY A 186 25.85 6.87 8.60
N LEU A 187 26.69 7.49 9.43
CA LEU A 187 28.06 7.02 9.72
C LEU A 187 28.10 5.78 10.63
N VAL A 188 27.10 5.58 11.49
CA VAL A 188 26.97 4.38 12.34
C VAL A 188 26.47 3.18 11.54
N VAL A 189 25.53 3.41 10.62
CA VAL A 189 24.92 2.36 9.79
C VAL A 189 25.87 1.94 8.68
N ASP A 190 26.45 2.90 7.97
CA ASP A 190 27.41 2.64 6.90
C ASP A 190 28.81 2.45 7.49
N LYS A 191 29.41 1.27 7.28
CA LYS A 191 30.74 0.91 7.80
C LYS A 191 31.84 1.09 6.76
N ASP A 192 31.50 1.53 5.55
CA ASP A 192 32.43 1.60 4.41
C ASP A 192 33.14 2.96 4.34
N TRP A 193 33.62 3.46 5.49
CA TRP A 193 34.42 4.69 5.60
C TRP A 193 35.71 4.46 6.40
N ASN A 194 36.40 3.35 6.12
CA ASN A 194 37.60 2.94 6.87
C ASN A 194 38.81 3.88 6.70
N ASP A 195 38.82 4.67 5.63
CA ASP A 195 39.84 5.65 5.25
C ASP A 195 39.20 7.00 4.86
N GLU A 196 40.02 8.06 4.83
CA GLU A 196 39.54 9.42 4.58
C GLU A 196 38.90 9.60 3.19
N ASN A 197 39.37 8.89 2.16
CA ASN A 197 38.78 9.02 0.82
C ASN A 197 37.39 8.39 0.75
N SER A 198 37.23 7.22 1.38
CA SER A 198 35.92 6.56 1.49
C SER A 198 34.95 7.40 2.33
N PHE A 199 35.42 8.01 3.42
CA PHE A 199 34.66 8.96 4.23
C PHE A 199 34.21 10.20 3.43
N LYS A 200 35.12 10.85 2.68
CA LYS A 200 34.79 11.99 1.81
C LYS A 200 33.73 11.62 0.78
N LYS A 201 33.83 10.44 0.16
CA LYS A 201 32.83 9.94 -0.81
C LYS A 201 31.47 9.71 -0.17
N LEU A 202 31.43 9.09 1.01
CA LEU A 202 30.19 8.82 1.75
C LEU A 202 29.44 10.12 2.05
N ILE A 203 30.15 11.12 2.57
CA ILE A 203 29.55 12.43 2.91
C ILE A 203 29.12 13.20 1.67
N THR A 204 29.88 13.15 0.58
CA THR A 204 29.57 13.96 -0.61
C THR A 204 28.53 13.34 -1.54
N ARG A 205 28.25 12.03 -1.43
CA ARG A 205 27.33 11.30 -2.32
C ARG A 205 25.87 11.78 -2.23
N ASN A 206 25.40 12.21 -1.07
CA ASN A 206 24.02 12.68 -0.91
C ASN A 206 23.87 13.74 0.20
N LEU A 207 24.51 14.90 -0.01
CA LEU A 207 24.53 16.00 0.95
C LEU A 207 23.15 16.52 1.34
N ASN A 208 22.14 16.37 0.47
CA ASN A 208 20.80 16.87 0.75
C ASN A 208 20.04 16.00 1.78
N SER A 209 20.53 14.81 2.12
CA SER A 209 19.79 13.86 2.95
C SER A 209 20.63 13.13 4.00
N ASN A 210 21.90 13.50 4.19
CA ASN A 210 22.79 12.81 5.12
C ASN A 210 23.17 13.66 6.36
N GLY A 211 22.44 14.76 6.61
CA GLY A 211 22.63 15.62 7.79
C GLY A 211 23.78 16.63 7.69
N PHE A 212 24.67 16.50 6.69
CA PHE A 212 25.72 17.49 6.43
C PHE A 212 25.20 18.66 5.59
N ASN A 213 25.75 19.85 5.82
CA ASN A 213 25.39 21.07 5.10
C ASN A 213 26.46 21.45 4.07
N GLY A 214 26.14 22.40 3.19
CA GLY A 214 27.00 22.78 2.07
C GLY A 214 28.38 23.35 2.44
N LYS A 215 28.63 23.69 3.71
CA LYS A 215 29.97 24.15 4.16
C LYS A 215 31.00 23.03 4.09
N ILE A 216 30.57 21.76 4.15
CA ILE A 216 31.45 20.60 4.07
C ILE A 216 32.24 20.54 2.76
N ILE A 217 31.72 21.08 1.65
CA ILE A 217 32.44 21.13 0.37
C ILE A 217 33.57 22.16 0.39
N ARG A 218 33.51 23.11 1.33
CA ARG A 218 34.43 24.27 1.40
C ARG A 218 35.55 24.11 2.42
N ILE A 219 35.55 23.03 3.20
CA ILE A 219 36.60 22.78 4.19
C ILE A 219 37.88 22.31 3.49
N ASN A 220 39.04 22.65 4.06
CA ASN A 220 40.34 22.28 3.52
C ASN A 220 40.76 20.85 3.92
N ASP A 221 41.85 20.34 3.36
CA ASP A 221 42.31 18.98 3.61
C ASP A 221 42.64 18.71 5.10
N ASN A 222 43.17 19.69 5.83
CA ASN A 222 43.43 19.52 7.26
C ASN A 222 42.13 19.41 8.07
N GLU A 223 41.11 20.22 7.72
CA GLU A 223 39.78 20.12 8.32
C GLU A 223 39.12 18.78 8.00
N TRP A 224 39.29 18.24 6.79
CA TRP A 224 38.83 16.90 6.43
C TRP A 224 39.49 15.80 7.27
N SER A 225 40.82 15.81 7.38
CA SER A 225 41.56 14.84 8.19
C SER A 225 41.19 14.93 9.67
N MET A 226 40.96 16.15 10.17
CA MET A 226 40.51 16.38 11.54
C MET A 226 39.11 15.82 11.78
N LEU A 227 38.16 16.12 10.89
CA LEU A 227 36.78 15.65 10.98
C LEU A 227 36.71 14.12 10.92
N PHE A 228 37.42 13.51 9.97
CA PHE A 228 37.52 12.07 9.85
C PHE A 228 38.09 11.43 11.12
N SER A 229 39.23 11.93 11.61
CA SER A 229 39.87 11.39 12.82
C SER A 229 39.00 11.57 14.06
N PHE A 230 38.33 12.72 14.17
CA PHE A 230 37.43 13.00 15.28
C PHE A 230 36.25 12.03 15.29
N LEU A 231 35.54 11.87 14.18
CA LEU A 231 34.37 11.00 14.12
C LEU A 231 34.75 9.53 14.26
N LYS A 232 35.88 9.09 13.70
CA LYS A 232 36.38 7.71 13.86
C LYS A 232 36.67 7.32 15.32
N ASN A 233 36.96 8.30 16.17
CA ASN A 233 37.22 8.07 17.59
C ASN A 233 35.98 8.24 18.48
N ASN A 234 34.88 8.76 17.94
CA ASN A 234 33.67 9.11 18.71
C ASN A 234 32.41 8.33 18.28
N ILE A 235 32.53 7.44 17.30
CA ILE A 235 31.43 6.63 16.73
C ILE A 235 31.80 5.15 16.75
#